data_AF-A0A0R1XJB0-F1
#
_entry.id   AF-A0A0R1XJB0-F1
#
_cell.length_a   1.000
_cell.length_b   1.000
_cell.length_c   1.000
_cell.angle_alpha   90.00
_cell.angle_beta   90.00
_cell.angle_gamma   90.00
#
_symmetry.space_group_name_H-M   'P 1'
#
loop_
_entity.id
_entity.type
_entity.pdbx_description
1 polymer ?
#
loop_
_entity_poly.entity_id
_entity_poly.type
_entity_poly.pdbx_seq_one_letter_code
_entity_poly.pdbx_strand_id
1 'polypeptide(L)'
;MATPPAQTAAAKDGNLVYEGQLLSKAAGFHIFAGKTSSKVDTNGNIATGELLNGQEFGTRGQSFNHIAKDTYYISKVSGIGPNAFRTGNNDVVLGDDTNVTFNGDQVFINGIRMDHLRRTMCGSSRTTLISMAS
;
A
#
# COMPACT_ATOMS: atom_id res chain seq x y z
N MET A 1 22.44 -16.01 -18.90
CA MET A 1 21.53 -15.01 -18.29
C MET A 1 21.97 -13.64 -18.79
N ALA A 2 21.10 -12.90 -19.46
CA ALA A 2 21.44 -11.57 -19.97
C ALA A 2 21.27 -10.52 -18.86
N THR A 3 22.29 -9.70 -18.68
CA THR A 3 22.26 -8.54 -17.78
C THR A 3 21.27 -7.49 -18.33
N PRO A 4 20.36 -6.93 -17.52
CA PRO A 4 19.47 -5.87 -17.99
C PRO A 4 20.29 -4.64 -18.42
N PRO A 5 19.90 -3.96 -19.51
CA PRO A 5 20.61 -2.77 -19.98
C PRO A 5 20.49 -1.61 -18.98
N ALA A 6 21.58 -0.87 -18.80
CA ALA A 6 21.64 0.31 -17.96
C ALA A 6 20.80 1.46 -18.56
N GLN A 7 19.91 2.05 -17.75
CA GLN A 7 19.08 3.19 -18.15
C GLN A 7 19.86 4.50 -17.98
N THR A 8 20.02 5.25 -19.08
CA THR A 8 20.52 6.63 -19.07
C THR A 8 19.40 7.56 -19.53
N ALA A 9 19.12 8.61 -18.76
CA ALA A 9 18.11 9.61 -19.08
C ALA A 9 18.78 10.90 -19.56
N ALA A 10 18.36 11.42 -20.72
CA ALA A 10 18.66 12.78 -21.15
C ALA A 10 17.34 13.45 -21.54
N ALA A 11 16.98 14.54 -20.83
CA ALA A 11 15.79 15.33 -21.11
C ALA A 11 16.14 16.48 -22.06
N LYS A 12 15.30 16.65 -23.08
CA LYS A 12 15.24 17.86 -23.89
C LYS A 12 13.74 18.19 -24.02
N ASP A 13 13.40 19.47 -23.91
CA ASP A 13 12.11 20.05 -24.33
C ASP A 13 10.95 20.05 -23.31
N GLY A 14 11.21 19.85 -22.01
CA GLY A 14 10.17 20.03 -20.98
C GLY A 14 9.12 18.92 -20.90
N ASN A 15 9.33 17.80 -21.58
CA ASN A 15 8.57 16.58 -21.36
C ASN A 15 9.34 15.69 -20.37
N LEU A 16 8.67 15.24 -19.30
CA LEU A 16 9.27 14.47 -18.23
C LEU A 16 9.79 13.12 -18.76
N VAL A 17 11.10 13.01 -18.94
CA VAL A 17 11.79 11.73 -19.05
C VAL A 17 11.78 11.08 -17.65
N TYR A 18 10.65 10.48 -17.26
CA TYR A 18 10.42 9.86 -15.95
C TYR A 18 9.81 8.44 -16.02
N GLU A 19 9.70 7.84 -17.20
CA GLU A 19 9.07 6.53 -17.35
C GLU A 19 9.82 5.41 -16.62
N GLY A 20 11.16 5.46 -16.60
CA GLY A 20 12.00 4.44 -15.96
C GLY A 20 11.93 4.43 -14.42
N GLN A 21 11.86 5.60 -13.77
CA GLN A 21 11.80 5.70 -12.31
C GLN A 21 10.39 5.38 -11.77
N LEU A 22 9.34 5.77 -12.49
CA LEU A 22 7.96 5.46 -12.12
C LEU A 22 7.67 3.97 -12.29
N LEU A 23 8.10 3.34 -13.40
CA LEU A 23 8.01 1.88 -13.56
C LEU A 23 8.82 1.15 -12.49
N SER A 24 10.03 1.63 -12.17
CA SER A 24 10.85 1.00 -11.13
C SER A 24 10.20 1.06 -9.74
N LYS A 25 9.40 2.10 -9.44
CA LYS A 25 8.64 2.19 -8.18
C LYS A 25 7.39 1.32 -8.22
N ALA A 26 6.69 1.27 -9.36
CA ALA A 26 5.56 0.36 -9.58
C ALA A 26 5.99 -1.11 -9.47
N ALA A 27 7.22 -1.46 -9.89
CA ALA A 27 7.79 -2.79 -9.75
C ALA A 27 7.94 -3.25 -8.29
N GLY A 28 7.92 -2.33 -7.32
CA GLY A 28 7.88 -2.66 -5.90
C GLY A 28 6.51 -3.08 -5.37
N PHE A 29 5.46 -2.99 -6.19
CA PHE A 29 4.09 -3.41 -5.85
C PHE A 29 3.76 -4.74 -6.54
N HIS A 30 3.28 -5.70 -5.75
CA HIS A 30 2.73 -6.94 -6.28
C HIS A 30 1.42 -6.69 -7.03
N ILE A 31 0.65 -5.70 -6.58
CA ILE A 31 -0.57 -5.26 -7.25
C ILE A 31 -0.47 -3.75 -7.47
N PHE A 32 -0.48 -3.34 -8.73
CA PHE A 32 -0.62 -1.95 -9.15
C PHE A 32 -1.78 -1.86 -10.14
N ALA A 33 -2.97 -1.44 -9.67
CA ALA A 33 -4.20 -1.54 -10.46
C ALA A 33 -5.19 -0.40 -10.19
N GLY A 34 -6.04 -0.08 -11.16
CA GLY A 34 -7.13 0.90 -10.94
C GLY A 34 -8.22 0.38 -10.00
N LYS A 35 -8.51 -0.93 -10.05
CA LYS A 35 -9.43 -1.62 -9.14
C LYS A 35 -8.86 -2.98 -8.77
N THR A 36 -9.06 -3.41 -7.52
CA THR A 36 -8.59 -4.69 -7.03
C THR A 36 -9.68 -5.43 -6.27
N SER A 37 -9.83 -6.72 -6.58
CA SER A 37 -10.64 -7.68 -5.85
C SER A 37 -9.77 -8.93 -5.69
N SER A 38 -9.42 -9.29 -4.46
CA SER A 38 -8.65 -10.51 -4.18
C SER A 38 -9.34 -11.37 -3.13
N LYS A 39 -9.43 -12.67 -3.43
CA LYS A 39 -9.84 -13.71 -2.48
C LYS A 39 -8.65 -14.51 -1.93
N VAL A 40 -7.44 -14.13 -2.29
CA VAL A 40 -6.21 -14.84 -1.96
C VAL A 40 -5.26 -13.90 -1.23
N ASP A 41 -4.47 -14.50 -0.33
CA ASP A 41 -3.36 -13.83 0.32
C ASP A 41 -2.37 -13.33 -0.72
N THR A 42 -1.95 -12.07 -0.59
CA THR A 42 -0.93 -11.48 -1.47
C THR A 42 0.30 -11.15 -0.65
N ASN A 43 1.42 -11.80 -0.99
CA ASN A 43 2.71 -11.62 -0.34
C ASN A 43 3.41 -10.35 -0.87
N GLY A 44 2.92 -9.17 -0.51
CA GLY A 44 3.64 -7.90 -0.66
C GLY A 44 2.76 -6.68 -0.89
N ASN A 45 3.39 -5.59 -1.31
CA ASN A 45 2.79 -4.26 -1.41
C ASN A 45 1.62 -4.19 -2.42
N ILE A 46 0.61 -3.39 -2.09
CA ILE A 46 -0.51 -3.04 -2.99
C ILE A 46 -0.60 -1.53 -3.21
N ALA A 47 -0.83 -1.13 -4.45
CA ALA A 47 -1.28 0.20 -4.83
C ALA A 47 -2.54 0.05 -5.69
N THR A 48 -3.68 0.54 -5.20
CA THR A 48 -4.95 0.44 -5.93
C THR A 48 -5.80 1.70 -5.85
N GLY A 49 -6.50 1.99 -6.95
CA GLY A 49 -7.49 3.06 -6.98
C GLY A 49 -8.70 2.70 -6.12
N GLU A 50 -9.27 1.50 -6.29
CA GLU A 50 -10.41 1.03 -5.52
C GLU A 50 -10.21 -0.42 -5.07
N LEU A 51 -10.20 -0.66 -3.76
CA LEU A 51 -10.23 -2.00 -3.18
C LEU A 51 -11.69 -2.44 -2.99
N LEU A 52 -12.13 -3.38 -3.84
CA LEU A 52 -13.48 -3.93 -3.81
C LEU A 52 -13.62 -5.04 -2.76
N ASN A 53 -12.59 -5.85 -2.60
CA ASN A 53 -12.40 -6.81 -1.52
C ASN A 53 -10.91 -7.22 -1.44
N GLY A 54 -10.47 -7.69 -0.28
CA GLY A 54 -9.11 -8.18 -0.08
C GLY A 54 -8.95 -8.92 1.23
N GLN A 55 -8.11 -9.95 1.21
CA GLN A 55 -7.73 -10.74 2.38
C GLN A 55 -6.21 -10.76 2.51
N GLU A 56 -5.72 -10.50 3.73
CA GLU A 56 -4.35 -10.75 4.18
C GLU A 56 -3.22 -10.30 3.22
N PHE A 57 -3.19 -9.00 2.91
CA PHE A 57 -2.06 -8.34 2.26
C PHE A 57 -0.85 -8.27 3.21
N GLY A 58 0.34 -8.42 2.63
CA GLY A 58 1.61 -8.26 3.32
C GLY A 58 2.52 -9.47 3.18
N THR A 59 3.81 -9.24 3.31
CA THR A 59 4.83 -10.22 3.04
C THR A 59 4.97 -11.25 4.16
N ARG A 60 5.24 -12.51 3.76
CA ARG A 60 5.62 -13.59 4.66
C ARG A 60 7.13 -13.82 4.58
N GLY A 61 7.80 -13.81 5.74
CA GLY A 61 9.24 -14.11 5.84
C GLY A 61 10.12 -13.07 5.13
N GLN A 62 11.34 -13.47 4.76
CA GLN A 62 12.22 -12.61 3.95
C GLN A 62 11.80 -12.71 2.47
N SER A 63 11.45 -11.58 1.85
CA SER A 63 11.12 -11.49 0.42
C SER A 63 11.94 -10.38 -0.23
N PHE A 64 12.24 -10.52 -1.51
CA PHE A 64 12.92 -9.51 -2.32
C PHE A 64 12.16 -8.17 -2.39
N ASN A 65 10.84 -8.20 -2.16
CA ASN A 65 10.00 -7.00 -2.09
C ASN A 65 9.83 -6.45 -0.66
N HIS A 66 10.49 -7.07 0.33
CA HIS A 66 10.47 -6.66 1.73
C HIS A 66 11.76 -5.90 2.03
N ILE A 67 11.79 -4.63 1.65
CA ILE A 67 12.99 -3.79 1.78
C ILE A 67 13.23 -3.42 3.27
N ALA A 68 12.17 -3.45 4.09
CA ALA A 68 12.16 -3.39 5.57
C ALA A 68 10.71 -3.33 6.13
N LYS A 69 9.78 -2.83 5.32
CA LYS A 69 8.36 -2.61 5.63
C LYS A 69 7.51 -2.82 4.38
N ASP A 70 6.28 -3.28 4.53
CA ASP A 70 5.30 -3.21 3.45
C ASP A 70 4.59 -1.86 3.45
N THR A 71 4.18 -1.41 2.26
CA THR A 71 3.41 -0.18 2.10
C THR A 71 2.20 -0.43 1.20
N TYR A 72 1.06 0.05 1.65
CA TYR A 72 -0.23 -0.13 0.99
C TYR A 72 -0.83 1.24 0.64
N TYR A 73 -0.98 1.54 -0.65
CA TYR A 73 -1.66 2.75 -1.13
C TYR A 73 -3.04 2.38 -1.66
N ILE A 74 -4.10 2.83 -1.01
CA ILE A 74 -5.48 2.50 -1.42
C ILE A 74 -6.27 3.80 -1.46
N SER A 75 -6.70 4.24 -2.64
CA SER A 75 -7.41 5.53 -2.75
C SER A 75 -8.81 5.43 -2.16
N LYS A 76 -9.54 4.35 -2.48
CA LYS A 76 -10.88 4.07 -1.95
C LYS A 76 -11.00 2.62 -1.49
N VAL A 77 -11.56 2.40 -0.31
CA VAL A 77 -11.98 1.08 0.17
C VAL A 77 -13.49 0.94 0.03
N SER A 78 -13.93 -0.01 -0.80
CA SER A 78 -15.35 -0.37 -0.96
C SER A 78 -15.70 -1.65 -0.19
N GLY A 79 -14.72 -2.55 0.01
CA GLY A 79 -14.87 -3.73 0.84
C GLY A 79 -13.53 -4.23 1.38
N ILE A 80 -13.50 -4.61 2.65
CA ILE A 80 -12.29 -5.06 3.34
C ILE A 80 -12.63 -5.99 4.52
N GLY A 81 -11.75 -6.95 4.82
CA GLY A 81 -11.87 -7.80 6.02
C GLY A 81 -11.08 -7.24 7.21
N PRO A 82 -11.42 -7.62 8.47
CA PRO A 82 -10.70 -7.20 9.68
C PRO A 82 -9.20 -7.52 9.66
N ASN A 83 -8.82 -8.63 9.02
CA ASN A 83 -7.46 -9.14 8.88
C ASN A 83 -6.84 -8.82 7.50
N ALA A 84 -7.36 -7.81 6.80
CA ALA A 84 -6.91 -7.52 5.43
C ALA A 84 -5.43 -7.13 5.33
N PHE A 85 -4.81 -6.69 6.43
CA PHE A 85 -3.41 -6.37 6.46
C PHE A 85 -2.70 -7.20 7.53
N ARG A 86 -1.53 -7.74 7.21
CA ARG A 86 -0.70 -8.50 8.15
C ARG A 86 0.02 -7.60 9.15
N THR A 87 0.12 -8.09 10.39
CA THR A 87 0.91 -7.47 11.46
C THR A 87 2.40 -7.31 11.08
N GLY A 88 3.10 -6.37 11.72
CA GLY A 88 4.51 -6.05 11.43
C GLY A 88 4.78 -4.55 11.45
N ASN A 89 5.91 -4.09 10.90
CA ASN A 89 6.18 -2.67 10.73
C ASN A 89 5.74 -2.24 9.32
N ASN A 90 4.43 -2.12 9.07
CA ASN A 90 3.88 -1.77 7.75
C ASN A 90 3.08 -0.47 7.77
N ASP A 91 3.02 0.20 6.62
CA ASP A 91 2.31 1.47 6.44
C ASP A 91 1.07 1.28 5.55
N VAL A 92 -0.10 1.69 6.05
CA VAL A 92 -1.31 1.82 5.24
C VAL A 92 -1.61 3.30 5.00
N VAL A 93 -1.72 3.67 3.73
CA VAL A 93 -2.07 5.00 3.26
C VAL A 93 -3.41 4.93 2.53
N LEU A 94 -4.42 5.58 3.11
CA LEU A 94 -5.78 5.62 2.59
C LEU A 94 -6.11 7.01 2.03
N GLY A 95 -6.81 7.04 0.90
CA GLY A 95 -7.34 8.28 0.32
C GLY A 95 -8.57 8.80 1.07
N ASP A 96 -8.91 10.07 0.81
CA ASP A 96 -9.99 10.80 1.48
C ASP A 96 -11.39 10.20 1.22
N ASP A 97 -11.55 9.40 0.16
CA ASP A 97 -12.80 8.70 -0.18
C ASP A 97 -13.09 7.50 0.73
N THR A 98 -12.21 7.20 1.70
CA THR A 98 -12.37 6.11 2.66
C THR A 98 -12.67 6.67 4.05
N ASN A 99 -13.76 6.19 4.67
CA ASN A 99 -14.10 6.62 6.03
C ASN A 99 -13.18 5.91 7.03
N VAL A 100 -12.28 6.67 7.66
CA VAL A 100 -11.40 6.17 8.72
C VAL A 100 -11.77 6.83 10.04
N THR A 101 -12.12 6.01 11.03
CA THR A 101 -12.40 6.48 12.38
C THR A 101 -11.51 5.77 13.40
N PHE A 102 -11.38 6.39 14.57
CA PHE A 102 -10.50 5.91 15.63
C PHE A 102 -11.27 5.79 16.94
N ASN A 103 -11.01 4.71 17.69
CA ASN A 103 -11.42 4.57 19.09
C ASN A 103 -10.18 4.24 19.94
N GLY A 104 -9.60 5.26 20.57
CA GLY A 104 -8.25 5.16 21.10
C GLY A 104 -7.26 4.82 19.98
N ASP A 105 -6.51 3.73 20.15
CA ASP A 105 -5.55 3.23 19.15
C ASP A 105 -6.18 2.31 18.11
N GLN A 106 -7.45 1.92 18.30
CA GLN A 106 -8.15 1.05 17.37
C GLN A 106 -8.54 1.82 16.11
N VAL A 107 -8.29 1.20 14.97
CA VAL A 107 -8.57 1.75 13.65
C VAL A 107 -9.80 1.08 13.07
N PHE A 108 -10.71 1.91 12.54
CA PHE A 108 -11.90 1.45 11.85
C PHE A 108 -11.88 1.98 10.43
N ILE A 109 -12.11 1.09 9.46
CA ILE A 109 -12.25 1.44 8.04
C ILE A 109 -13.67 1.11 7.63
N ASN A 110 -14.44 2.11 7.21
CA ASN A 110 -15.86 2.00 6.89
C ASN A 110 -16.67 1.29 8.00
N GLY A 111 -16.33 1.55 9.26
CA GLY A 111 -16.98 0.96 10.43
C GLY A 111 -16.49 -0.44 10.82
N ILE A 112 -15.58 -1.06 10.06
CA ILE A 112 -14.99 -2.37 10.38
C ILE A 112 -13.72 -2.15 11.21
N ARG A 113 -13.66 -2.73 12.41
CA ARG A 113 -12.44 -2.72 13.25
C ARG A 113 -11.35 -3.55 12.60
N MET A 114 -10.17 -2.97 12.40
CA MET A 114 -9.02 -3.65 11.83
C MET A 114 -8.19 -4.30 12.95
N ASP A 115 -7.83 -5.57 12.76
CA ASP A 115 -7.20 -6.37 13.82
C ASP A 115 -5.72 -6.01 14.05
N HIS A 116 -5.00 -5.64 12.98
CA HIS A 116 -3.56 -5.37 13.04
C HIS A 116 -3.18 -3.89 12.87
N LEU A 117 -4.14 -3.02 12.51
CA LEU A 117 -3.86 -1.59 12.37
C LEU A 117 -3.95 -0.88 13.72
N ARG A 118 -3.01 0.04 13.97
CA ARG A 118 -3.07 1.00 15.06
C ARG A 118 -2.94 2.43 14.55
N ARG A 119 -3.46 3.38 15.29
CA ARG A 119 -3.27 4.79 14.95
C ARG A 119 -1.80 5.18 15.12
N THR A 120 -1.17 5.71 14.07
CA THR A 120 0.08 6.47 14.24
C THR A 120 -0.27 7.91 14.49
N MET A 121 0.25 8.50 15.57
CA MET A 121 0.19 9.94 15.76
C MET A 121 1.30 10.62 14.95
N CYS A 122 1.08 10.83 13.65
CA CYS A 122 1.94 11.70 12.84
C CYS A 122 1.24 13.05 12.61
N GLY A 123 1.89 14.14 12.99
CA GLY A 123 1.33 15.48 12.96
C GLY A 123 1.03 15.97 11.53
N SER A 124 -0.23 16.34 11.31
CA SER A 124 -0.74 17.21 10.24
C SER A 124 -0.38 16.87 8.79
N SER A 125 -1.32 16.27 8.06
CA SER A 125 -1.78 16.69 6.70
C SER A 125 -2.64 15.60 6.07
N ARG A 126 -3.84 15.97 5.59
CA ARG A 126 -4.75 15.42 4.52
C ARG A 126 -4.61 13.96 4.04
N THR A 127 -4.00 13.08 4.80
CA THR A 127 -3.66 11.69 4.46
C THR A 127 -3.54 10.98 5.78
N THR A 128 -4.40 9.98 6.01
CA THR A 128 -4.36 9.22 7.25
C THR A 128 -3.27 8.17 7.12
N LEU A 129 -2.13 8.42 7.75
CA LEU A 129 -1.07 7.45 7.89
C LEU A 129 -1.40 6.53 9.07
N ILE A 130 -1.52 5.23 8.79
CA ILE A 130 -1.89 4.22 9.78
C ILE A 130 -0.74 3.22 9.85
N SER A 131 -0.14 3.08 11.03
CA SER A 131 0.94 2.14 11.31
C SER A 131 0.39 0.89 11.94
N MET A 132 1.02 -0.22 11.64
CA MET A 132 0.71 -1.47 12.30
C MET A 132 1.09 -1.50 13.78
N ALA A 133 0.34 -2.31 14.52
CA ALA A 133 0.70 -2.85 15.82
C ALA A 133 1.98 -3.68 15.78
N SER A 134 2.93 -3.43 16.69
CA SER A 134 3.87 -4.47 17.15
C SER A 134 3.14 -5.56 17.91
#